data_AF-A0A2V7JV91-F1
#
_entry.id   AF-A0A2V7JV91-F1
#
_cell.length_a   1.000
_cell.length_b   1.000
_cell.length_c   1.000
_cell.angle_alpha   90.00
_cell.angle_beta   90.00
_cell.angle_gamma   90.00
#
_symmetry.space_group_name_H-M   'P 1'
#
loop_
_entity.id
_entity.type
_entity.pdbx_description
1 polymer ?
#
loop_
_entity_poly.entity_id
_entity_poly.type
_entity_poly.pdbx_seq_one_letter_code
_entity_poly.pdbx_strand_id
1 'polypeptide(L)' 'DLTPDTLSARLRDGEPPIIPRIAGDHVLLDPRTIFPEQLETVAGAVRAALDA' A
#
# COMPACT_ATOMS: atom_id res chain seq x y z
N ASP A 1 -12.85 -10.76 -0.67
CA ASP A 1 -12.47 -10.53 0.73
C ASP A 1 -11.16 -9.80 0.82
N LEU A 2 -11.11 -8.76 1.65
CA LEU A 2 -9.91 -7.97 1.87
C LEU A 2 -9.04 -8.68 2.92
N THR A 3 -7.95 -9.29 2.49
CA THR A 3 -6.91 -9.92 3.31
C THR A 3 -5.59 -9.16 3.12
N PRO A 4 -4.58 -9.37 3.99
CA PRO A 4 -3.28 -8.75 3.80
C PRO A 4 -2.64 -9.08 2.46
N ASP A 5 -2.78 -10.33 1.99
CA ASP A 5 -2.29 -10.76 0.68
C ASP A 5 -3.02 -10.09 -0.47
N THR A 6 -4.37 -10.01 -0.42
CA THR A 6 -5.13 -9.38 -1.50
C THR A 6 -4.89 -7.87 -1.54
N LEU A 7 -4.80 -7.21 -0.39
CA LEU A 7 -4.43 -5.79 -0.32
C LEU A 7 -2.99 -5.56 -0.78
N SER A 8 -2.04 -6.40 -0.39
CA SER A 8 -0.65 -6.30 -0.86
C SER A 8 -0.52 -6.53 -2.35
N ALA A 9 -1.31 -7.42 -2.95
CA ALA A 9 -1.33 -7.62 -4.40
C ALA A 9 -1.84 -6.36 -5.12
N ARG A 10 -2.98 -5.82 -4.69
CA ARG A 10 -3.56 -4.58 -5.25
C ARG A 10 -2.61 -3.39 -5.18
N LEU A 11 -1.88 -3.24 -4.06
CA LEU A 11 -0.88 -2.18 -3.90
C LEU A 11 0.29 -2.34 -4.89
N ARG A 12 0.73 -3.56 -5.18
CA ARG A 12 1.81 -3.84 -6.14
C ARG A 12 1.37 -3.65 -7.59
N ASP A 13 0.11 -3.94 -7.89
CA ASP A 13 -0.47 -3.85 -9.24
C ASP A 13 -1.02 -2.44 -9.57
N GLY A 14 -1.11 -1.56 -8.56
CA GLY A 14 -1.56 -0.18 -8.72
C GLY A 14 -0.53 0.73 -9.40
N GLU A 15 -0.96 1.95 -9.74
CA GLU A 15 -0.11 2.99 -10.34
C GLU A 15 -0.11 4.26 -9.46
N PRO A 16 1.03 4.64 -8.85
CA PRO A 16 2.31 3.92 -8.87
C PRO A 16 2.28 2.66 -7.97
N PRO A 17 3.16 1.68 -8.22
CA PRO A 17 3.23 0.47 -7.39
C PRO A 17 3.77 0.79 -6.00
N ILE A 18 3.07 0.30 -4.98
CA ILE A 18 3.48 0.38 -3.58
C ILE A 18 3.90 -1.01 -3.10
N ILE A 19 5.09 -1.12 -2.52
CA ILE A 19 5.64 -2.39 -2.02
C ILE A 19 5.52 -2.42 -0.49
N PRO A 20 4.41 -2.93 0.07
CA PRO A 20 4.27 -3.04 1.51
C PRO A 20 4.99 -4.28 2.05
N ARG A 21 5.14 -4.33 3.37
CA ARG A 21 5.50 -5.55 4.10
C ARG A 21 4.28 -6.13 4.80
N ILE A 22 4.09 -7.45 4.74
CA ILE A 22 3.10 -8.14 5.58
C ILE A 22 3.77 -8.57 6.89
N ALA A 23 3.11 -8.32 8.01
CA ALA A 23 3.54 -8.80 9.33
C ALA A 23 2.31 -9.26 10.13
N GLY A 24 2.17 -10.59 10.29
CA GLY A 24 0.92 -11.18 10.77
C GLY A 24 -0.24 -10.78 9.85
N ASP A 25 -1.34 -10.32 10.43
CA ASP A 25 -2.53 -9.92 9.69
C ASP A 25 -2.54 -8.44 9.24
N HIS A 26 -1.36 -7.81 9.15
CA HIS A 26 -1.25 -6.39 8.82
C HIS A 26 -0.40 -6.14 7.58
N VAL A 27 -0.83 -5.18 6.77
CA VAL A 27 -0.05 -4.56 5.68
C VAL A 27 0.61 -3.31 6.25
N LEU A 28 1.93 -3.27 6.23
CA LEU A 28 2.73 -2.19 6.79
C LEU A 28 3.43 -1.40 5.69
N LEU A 29 3.35 -0.08 5.81
CA LEU A 29 4.17 0.87 5.06
C LEU A 29 5.14 1.51 6.04
N ASP A 30 6.43 1.46 5.74
CA ASP A 30 7.47 2.02 6.60
C ASP A 30 7.69 3.51 6.24
N PRO A 31 7.38 4.47 7.13
CA PRO A 31 7.56 5.89 6.82
C PRO A 31 9.02 6.25 6.52
N ARG A 32 10.00 5.44 6.97
CA ARG A 32 11.42 5.66 6.67
C ARG A 32 11.76 5.50 5.18
N THR A 33 10.88 4.87 4.40
CA THR A 33 11.03 4.68 2.95
C THR A 33 10.08 5.55 2.14
N ILE A 34 9.33 6.46 2.78
CA ILE A 34 8.38 7.36 2.13
C ILE A 34 8.87 8.79 2.34
N PHE A 35 9.28 9.46 1.27
CA PHE A 35 9.69 10.86 1.34
C PHE A 35 8.49 11.79 1.55
N PRO A 36 8.65 12.95 2.20
CA PRO A 36 7.55 13.89 2.44
C PRO A 36 6.76 14.24 1.17
N GLU A 37 7.44 14.40 0.04
CA GLU A 37 6.83 14.75 -1.26
C GLU A 37 6.01 13.59 -1.85
N GLN A 38 6.22 12.35 -1.39
CA GLN A 38 5.52 11.16 -1.86
C GLN A 38 4.26 10.85 -1.05
N LEU A 39 4.02 11.55 0.07
CA LEU A 39 2.97 11.18 1.02
C LEU A 39 1.58 11.14 0.37
N GLU A 40 1.22 12.18 -0.39
CA GLU A 40 -0.07 12.25 -1.08
C GLU A 40 -0.22 11.16 -2.15
N THR A 41 0.86 10.87 -2.88
CA THR A 41 0.88 9.79 -3.88
C THR A 41 0.65 8.43 -3.24
N VAL A 42 1.35 8.13 -2.14
CA VAL A 42 1.18 6.87 -1.40
C VAL A 42 -0.22 6.77 -0.81
N ALA A 43 -0.73 7.84 -0.20
CA ALA A 43 -2.08 7.87 0.36
C ALA A 43 -3.15 7.61 -0.71
N GLY A 44 -3.00 8.23 -1.89
CA GLY A 44 -3.88 8.00 -3.04
C GLY A 44 -3.86 6.56 -3.55
N ALA A 45 -2.66 5.97 -3.70
CA ALA A 45 -2.50 4.57 -4.12
C ALA A 45 -3.10 3.59 -3.10
N VAL A 46 -2.93 3.86 -1.80
CA VAL A 46 -3.55 3.06 -0.72
C VAL A 46 -5.07 3.13 -0.80
N ARG A 47 -5.63 4.32 -0.99
CA ARG A 47 -7.08 4.48 -1.13
C ARG A 47 -7.63 3.70 -2.33
N ALA A 48 -6.98 3.80 -3.48
CA ALA A 48 -7.38 3.06 -4.68
C ALA A 48 -7.35 1.53 -4.45
N ALA A 49 -6.35 1.02 -3.74
CA ALA A 49 -6.25 -0.42 -3.43
C ALA A 49 -7.33 -0.90 -2.43
N LEU A 50 -7.77 -0.02 -1.52
CA LEU A 50 -8.86 -0.32 -0.56
C LEU A 50 -10.24 -0.32 -1.24
N ASP A 51 -10.44 0.53 -2.23
CA ASP A 51 -11.72 0.69 -2.94
C ASP A 51 -11.95 -0.35 -4.07
N ALA A 52 -10.92 -1.10 -4.47
CA ALA A 52 -10.99 -2.17 -5.47
C ALA A 52 -11.68 -3.46 -4.96
#